data_AF-A0A133V6Y4-F1
#
_entry.id   AF-A0A133V6Y4-F1
#
_cell.length_a   1.000
_cell.length_b   1.000
_cell.length_c   1.000
_cell.angle_alpha   90.00
_cell.angle_beta   90.00
_cell.angle_gamma   90.00
#
_symmetry.space_group_name_H-M   'P 1'
#
loop_
_entity.id
_entity.type
_entity.pdbx_description
1 polymer ?
#
loop_
_entity_poly.entity_id
_entity_poly.type
_entity_poly.pdbx_seq_one_letter_code
_entity_poly.pdbx_strand_id
1 'polypeptide(L)'
;MEAWLLDLYPTDDDKMAIWLKKNDGKAFMLKDDYRPTLYVHGSRYRLRKLEPELEESESAQDWTIVRGRVRLRDPEKSEVLRIECGSMEDLVENVEPSMEDEHDVRWLDLYLPLERGGEEIAIPMHVIKLNLPRMDEPSFSVGFFKHSRYFEVERGDEEIDDLYAEIIGEAARFLSILREADGELIERLVPYDYREGKIKRKRVEKSELSPAEAEKIRKDYQEHAKKNMGEEGCSLNDYLDTASICYGSAFEEATSDKSSLELYEHFADFRHEGMLDLEDADSKSEFARWYESPE
;
A
#
# COMPACT_ATOMS: atom_id res chain seq x y z
N MET A 1 -33.26 -33.63 0.17
CA MET A 1 -33.27 -33.52 -1.30
C MET A 1 -31.84 -33.68 -1.74
N GLU A 2 -31.56 -34.59 -2.68
CA GLU A 2 -30.20 -34.72 -3.24
C GLU A 2 -30.09 -33.85 -4.49
N ALA A 3 -29.15 -32.92 -4.46
CA ALA A 3 -28.83 -32.02 -5.56
C ALA A 3 -27.35 -31.64 -5.45
N TRP A 4 -26.74 -31.30 -6.58
CA TRP A 4 -25.39 -30.76 -6.61
C TRP A 4 -25.44 -29.25 -6.43
N LEU A 5 -24.64 -28.73 -5.50
CA LEU A 5 -24.34 -27.31 -5.43
C LEU A 5 -23.55 -26.95 -6.70
N LEU A 6 -24.11 -26.05 -7.49
CA LEU A 6 -23.46 -25.55 -8.70
C LEU A 6 -22.73 -24.25 -8.40
N ASP A 7 -23.40 -23.38 -7.65
CA ASP A 7 -22.95 -22.02 -7.42
C ASP A 7 -23.59 -21.49 -6.14
N LEU A 8 -22.90 -20.57 -5.48
CA LEU A 8 -23.31 -19.97 -4.22
C LEU A 8 -22.73 -18.56 -4.16
N TYR A 9 -23.58 -17.55 -4.26
CA TYR A 9 -23.13 -16.16 -4.31
C TYR A 9 -24.09 -15.21 -3.59
N PRO A 10 -23.61 -14.11 -3.02
CA PRO A 10 -24.45 -13.07 -2.44
C PRO A 10 -25.20 -12.30 -3.53
N THR A 11 -26.37 -11.75 -3.19
CA THR A 11 -27.20 -10.92 -4.05
C THR A 11 -27.49 -9.59 -3.37
N ASP A 12 -27.89 -8.59 -4.15
CA ASP A 12 -28.06 -7.17 -3.78
C ASP A 12 -29.06 -6.86 -2.63
N ASP A 13 -29.68 -7.88 -2.01
CA ASP A 13 -30.71 -7.75 -0.98
C ASP A 13 -30.32 -8.42 0.36
N ASP A 14 -29.04 -8.46 0.74
CA ASP A 14 -28.53 -9.21 1.92
C ASP A 14 -28.96 -10.69 1.88
N LYS A 15 -28.85 -11.32 0.71
CA LYS A 15 -29.28 -12.72 0.49
C LYS A 15 -28.25 -13.52 -0.27
N MET A 16 -28.04 -14.77 0.09
CA MET A 16 -27.29 -15.73 -0.71
C MET A 16 -28.20 -16.42 -1.72
N ALA A 17 -27.85 -16.34 -2.99
CA ALA A 17 -28.38 -17.21 -4.03
C ALA A 17 -27.61 -18.53 -4.05
N ILE A 18 -28.33 -19.64 -3.92
CA ILE A 18 -27.80 -21.00 -3.98
C ILE A 18 -28.35 -21.65 -5.25
N TRP A 19 -27.48 -21.95 -6.21
CA TRP A 19 -27.86 -22.72 -7.39
C TRP A 19 -27.65 -24.20 -7.16
N LEU A 20 -28.73 -24.95 -7.30
CA LEU A 20 -28.75 -26.40 -7.10
C LEU A 20 -29.21 -27.10 -8.37
N LYS A 21 -28.56 -28.20 -8.74
CA LYS A 21 -28.97 -29.07 -9.84
C LYS A 21 -29.46 -30.41 -9.32
N LYS A 22 -30.68 -30.79 -9.68
CA LYS A 22 -31.27 -32.09 -9.34
C LYS A 22 -30.78 -33.19 -10.28
N ASN A 23 -30.95 -34.44 -9.84
CA ASN A 23 -30.65 -35.63 -10.63
C ASN A 23 -31.40 -35.69 -11.98
N ASP A 24 -32.56 -35.02 -12.10
CA ASP A 24 -33.32 -34.92 -13.37
C ASP A 24 -32.77 -33.87 -14.34
N GLY A 25 -31.63 -33.25 -13.99
CA GLY A 25 -30.94 -32.26 -14.80
C GLY A 25 -31.46 -30.82 -14.64
N LYS A 26 -32.53 -30.59 -13.86
CA LYS A 26 -33.09 -29.26 -13.65
C LYS A 26 -32.26 -28.48 -12.62
N ALA A 27 -31.88 -27.26 -12.99
CA ALA A 27 -31.30 -26.29 -12.07
C ALA A 27 -32.41 -25.43 -11.44
N PHE A 28 -32.23 -25.04 -10.19
CA PHE A 28 -33.08 -24.09 -9.50
C PHE A 28 -32.27 -23.27 -8.50
N MET A 29 -32.68 -22.03 -8.31
CA MET A 29 -32.05 -21.08 -7.39
C MET A 29 -32.88 -20.98 -6.11
N LEU A 30 -32.23 -21.06 -4.96
CA LEU A 30 -32.78 -20.65 -3.68
C LEU A 30 -32.17 -19.30 -3.30
N LYS A 31 -32.92 -18.44 -2.63
CA LYS A 31 -32.37 -17.25 -1.98
C LYS A 31 -32.62 -17.37 -0.49
N ASP A 32 -31.58 -17.19 0.31
CA ASP A 32 -31.66 -17.19 1.77
C ASP A 32 -31.05 -15.91 2.32
N ASP A 33 -31.54 -15.42 3.45
CA ASP A 33 -31.01 -14.19 4.05
C ASP A 33 -29.58 -14.44 4.55
N TYR A 34 -28.68 -13.50 4.27
CA TYR A 34 -27.27 -13.60 4.63
C TYR A 34 -26.74 -12.26 5.10
N ARG A 35 -26.25 -12.26 6.34
CA ARG A 35 -25.70 -11.09 7.01
C ARG A 35 -24.30 -11.41 7.51
N PRO A 36 -23.27 -10.69 7.04
CA PRO A 36 -21.90 -10.87 7.52
C PRO A 36 -21.88 -10.79 9.05
N THR A 37 -21.21 -11.73 9.71
CA THR A 37 -21.25 -11.85 11.17
C THR A 37 -19.84 -12.01 11.74
N LEU A 38 -19.45 -11.12 12.64
CA LEU A 38 -18.19 -11.13 13.39
C LEU A 38 -18.39 -11.65 14.82
N TYR A 39 -17.37 -12.24 15.44
CA TYR A 39 -17.42 -12.73 16.82
C TYR A 39 -16.25 -12.19 17.65
N VAL A 40 -16.53 -11.26 18.57
CA VAL A 40 -15.53 -10.68 19.46
C VAL A 40 -15.45 -11.46 20.77
N HIS A 41 -14.28 -11.97 21.11
CA HIS A 41 -14.05 -12.64 22.39
C HIS A 41 -13.45 -11.68 23.43
N GLY A 42 -13.97 -11.74 24.65
CA GLY A 42 -13.44 -10.96 25.76
C GLY A 42 -14.15 -11.26 27.07
N SER A 43 -13.66 -10.69 28.17
CA SER A 43 -14.38 -10.75 29.44
C SER A 43 -15.76 -10.10 29.28
N ARG A 44 -16.79 -10.65 29.92
CA ARG A 44 -18.17 -10.13 29.86
C ARG A 44 -18.29 -8.63 30.11
N TYR A 45 -17.47 -8.09 31.02
CA TYR A 45 -17.41 -6.66 31.30
C TYR A 45 -16.91 -5.83 30.11
N ARG A 46 -15.88 -6.32 29.40
CA ARG A 46 -15.34 -5.68 28.19
C ARG A 46 -16.31 -5.80 27.01
N LEU A 47 -16.95 -6.95 26.84
CA LEU A 47 -17.96 -7.13 25.77
C LEU A 47 -19.14 -6.16 25.94
N ARG A 48 -19.62 -5.98 27.18
CA ARG A 48 -20.69 -5.00 27.47
C ARG A 48 -20.27 -3.54 27.32
N LYS A 49 -18.97 -3.24 27.39
CA LYS A 49 -18.47 -1.89 27.14
C LYS A 49 -18.49 -1.52 25.67
N LEU A 50 -18.51 -2.52 24.77
CA LEU A 50 -18.59 -2.30 23.33
C LEU A 50 -20.04 -2.02 22.88
N GLU A 51 -21.06 -2.41 23.66
CA GLU A 51 -22.46 -2.24 23.27
C GLU A 51 -22.82 -0.77 22.90
N PRO A 52 -22.42 0.27 23.66
CA PRO A 52 -22.67 1.66 23.26
C PRO A 52 -21.92 2.08 21.99
N GLU A 53 -20.72 1.55 21.75
CA GLU A 53 -19.92 1.85 20.55
C GLU A 53 -20.56 1.21 19.30
N LEU A 54 -21.16 0.03 19.45
CA LEU A 54 -21.90 -0.64 18.38
C LEU A 54 -23.23 0.06 18.08
N GLU A 55 -23.87 0.65 19.08
CA GLU A 55 -25.12 1.39 18.93
C GLU A 55 -24.95 2.71 18.17
N GLU A 56 -23.75 3.26 18.14
CA GLU A 56 -23.36 4.44 17.36
C GLU A 56 -22.77 4.09 15.98
N SER A 57 -22.51 2.81 15.69
CA SER A 57 -21.84 2.35 14.48
C SER A 57 -22.80 2.11 13.32
N GLU A 58 -22.61 2.81 12.20
CA GLU A 58 -23.41 2.62 10.97
C GLU A 58 -23.16 1.25 10.30
N SER A 59 -21.97 0.67 10.51
CA SER A 59 -21.59 -0.63 9.95
C SER A 59 -22.04 -1.83 10.80
N ALA A 60 -22.54 -1.60 12.02
CA ALA A 60 -22.96 -2.66 12.93
C ALA A 60 -24.50 -2.71 12.94
N GLN A 61 -25.09 -3.69 12.26
CA GLN A 61 -26.54 -3.75 12.12
C GLN A 61 -27.26 -4.37 13.31
N ASP A 62 -26.64 -5.35 13.98
CA ASP A 62 -27.16 -6.00 15.19
C ASP A 62 -26.02 -6.64 15.98
N TRP A 63 -26.20 -6.90 17.27
CA TRP A 63 -25.24 -7.67 18.07
C TRP A 63 -25.89 -8.42 19.23
N THR A 64 -25.31 -9.57 19.57
CA THR A 64 -25.80 -10.40 20.67
C THR A 64 -24.70 -11.25 21.30
N ILE A 65 -24.77 -11.45 22.62
CA ILE A 65 -23.81 -12.31 23.32
C ILE A 65 -24.23 -13.77 23.14
N VAL A 66 -23.34 -14.57 22.55
CA VAL A 66 -23.53 -16.01 22.32
C VAL A 66 -22.40 -16.81 22.96
N ARG A 67 -22.53 -18.15 22.98
CA ARG A 67 -21.47 -19.05 23.44
C ARG A 67 -20.82 -19.76 22.26
N GLY A 68 -19.55 -19.45 22.01
CA GLY A 68 -18.75 -19.99 20.91
C GLY A 68 -17.44 -20.62 21.40
N ARG A 69 -16.79 -21.43 20.56
CA ARG A 69 -15.39 -21.81 20.80
C ARG A 69 -14.51 -20.78 20.12
N VAL A 70 -13.69 -20.10 20.90
CA VAL A 70 -12.77 -19.05 20.39
C VAL A 70 -11.61 -19.70 19.66
N ARG A 71 -11.15 -20.86 20.16
CA ARG A 71 -10.22 -21.74 19.47
C ARG A 71 -10.89 -23.08 19.24
N LEU A 72 -10.65 -23.67 18.07
CA LEU A 72 -11.21 -24.99 17.71
C LEU A 72 -10.90 -26.08 18.76
N ARG A 73 -9.76 -25.94 19.46
CA ARG A 73 -9.28 -26.87 20.49
C ARG A 73 -9.74 -26.54 21.91
N ASP A 74 -10.49 -25.45 22.12
CA ASP A 74 -10.95 -25.10 23.45
C ASP A 74 -11.87 -26.19 24.01
N PRO A 75 -11.63 -26.67 25.24
CA PRO A 75 -12.44 -27.71 25.84
C PRO A 75 -13.86 -27.23 26.15
N GLU A 76 -14.04 -25.93 26.42
CA GLU A 76 -15.30 -25.30 26.77
C GLU A 76 -15.61 -24.09 25.88
N LYS A 77 -16.90 -23.72 25.79
CA LYS A 77 -17.36 -22.54 25.04
C LYS A 77 -17.29 -21.29 25.92
N SER A 78 -16.67 -20.23 25.39
CA SER A 78 -16.62 -18.90 25.99
C SER A 78 -17.79 -18.03 25.55
N GLU A 79 -18.08 -16.97 26.32
CA GLU A 79 -18.96 -15.90 25.86
C GLU A 79 -18.23 -15.07 24.79
N VAL A 80 -18.90 -14.85 23.67
CA VAL A 80 -18.43 -14.02 22.54
C VAL A 80 -19.56 -13.09 22.12
N LEU A 81 -19.22 -11.88 21.70
CA LEU A 81 -20.16 -10.92 21.15
C LEU A 81 -20.24 -11.16 19.65
N ARG A 82 -21.38 -11.66 19.17
CA ARG A 82 -21.71 -11.79 17.76
C ARG A 82 -22.17 -10.42 17.26
N ILE A 83 -21.60 -9.90 16.20
CA ILE A 83 -21.91 -8.59 15.60
C ILE A 83 -22.23 -8.82 14.12
N GLU A 84 -23.30 -8.24 13.59
CA GLU A 84 -23.62 -8.28 12.15
C GLU A 84 -23.05 -7.02 11.45
N CYS A 85 -22.29 -7.17 10.35
CA CYS A 85 -21.43 -6.14 9.73
C CYS A 85 -21.82 -5.73 8.28
N GLY A 86 -21.28 -4.58 7.80
CA GLY A 86 -21.30 -4.04 6.40
C GLY A 86 -20.10 -4.42 5.47
N SER A 87 -19.95 -3.81 4.26
CA SER A 87 -19.09 -4.28 3.12
C SER A 87 -17.69 -3.61 2.98
N MET A 88 -16.87 -4.03 1.98
CA MET A 88 -15.46 -3.63 1.76
C MET A 88 -15.29 -2.20 1.20
N GLU A 89 -16.24 -1.72 0.40
CA GLU A 89 -16.26 -0.34 -0.09
C GLU A 89 -16.17 0.69 1.06
N ASP A 90 -16.73 0.34 2.23
CA ASP A 90 -16.77 1.17 3.43
C ASP A 90 -15.36 1.57 3.94
N LEU A 91 -14.32 0.75 3.70
CA LEU A 91 -12.94 1.02 4.16
C LEU A 91 -12.31 2.21 3.42
N VAL A 92 -12.50 2.30 2.10
CA VAL A 92 -11.78 3.26 1.23
C VAL A 92 -12.59 4.49 0.90
N GLU A 93 -13.93 4.45 0.98
CA GLU A 93 -14.80 5.61 0.72
C GLU A 93 -14.58 6.77 1.68
N ASN A 94 -14.00 6.50 2.86
CA ASN A 94 -13.80 7.47 3.93
C ASN A 94 -12.38 8.03 4.03
N VAL A 95 -11.48 7.69 3.09
CA VAL A 95 -10.06 8.08 3.13
C VAL A 95 -9.64 8.69 1.78
N GLU A 96 -9.02 9.88 1.83
CA GLU A 96 -8.44 10.51 0.63
C GLU A 96 -7.26 9.67 0.10
N PRO A 97 -7.20 9.37 -1.20
CA PRO A 97 -6.11 8.59 -1.76
C PRO A 97 -4.78 9.33 -1.67
N SER A 98 -3.71 8.59 -1.34
CA SER A 98 -2.35 9.12 -1.31
C SER A 98 -1.83 9.42 -2.73
N MET A 99 -2.25 8.63 -3.72
CA MET A 99 -1.91 8.77 -5.14
C MET A 99 -3.07 8.29 -6.02
N GLU A 100 -3.24 8.92 -7.18
CA GLU A 100 -4.23 8.52 -8.18
C GLU A 100 -3.63 8.74 -9.57
N ASP A 101 -3.67 7.70 -10.40
CA ASP A 101 -3.31 7.75 -11.81
C ASP A 101 -4.38 7.08 -12.70
N GLU A 102 -4.14 7.00 -14.00
CA GLU A 102 -5.11 6.45 -14.96
C GLU A 102 -5.34 4.93 -14.82
N HIS A 103 -4.51 4.23 -14.06
CA HIS A 103 -4.52 2.78 -13.92
C HIS A 103 -4.76 2.31 -12.49
N ASP A 104 -4.44 3.12 -11.49
CA ASP A 104 -4.69 2.78 -10.10
C ASP A 104 -4.94 3.96 -9.16
N VAL A 105 -5.55 3.64 -8.01
CA VAL A 105 -5.73 4.54 -6.89
C VAL A 105 -5.06 3.90 -5.67
N ARG A 106 -4.23 4.64 -4.95
CA ARG A 106 -3.40 4.10 -3.86
C ARG A 106 -3.65 4.82 -2.55
N TRP A 107 -3.87 4.05 -1.50
CA TRP A 107 -3.90 4.49 -0.11
C TRP A 107 -2.67 3.90 0.59
N LEU A 108 -1.64 4.72 0.80
CA LEU A 108 -0.35 4.27 1.33
C LEU A 108 -0.22 4.42 2.85
N ASP A 109 -1.12 5.20 3.45
CA ASP A 109 -1.04 5.63 4.85
C ASP A 109 -2.16 5.01 5.71
N LEU A 110 -2.46 3.73 5.49
CA LEU A 110 -3.38 2.97 6.34
C LEU A 110 -2.61 2.22 7.42
N TYR A 111 -3.31 1.82 8.49
CA TYR A 111 -2.68 1.15 9.62
C TYR A 111 -3.57 0.05 10.18
N LEU A 112 -2.95 -1.08 10.52
CA LEU A 112 -3.61 -2.20 11.19
C LEU A 112 -3.13 -2.28 12.65
N PRO A 113 -4.03 -2.12 13.66
CA PRO A 113 -3.67 -2.29 15.05
C PRO A 113 -3.47 -3.77 15.39
N LEU A 114 -2.40 -4.09 16.13
CA LEU A 114 -2.05 -5.45 16.53
C LEU A 114 -1.41 -5.46 17.92
N GLU A 115 -1.32 -6.65 18.53
CA GLU A 115 -0.52 -6.86 19.74
C GLU A 115 0.79 -7.58 19.38
N ARG A 116 1.94 -7.02 19.77
CA ARG A 116 3.27 -7.62 19.60
C ARG A 116 3.98 -7.69 20.95
N GLY A 117 4.16 -8.90 21.46
CA GLY A 117 4.89 -9.10 22.72
C GLY A 117 4.22 -8.47 23.94
N GLY A 118 2.89 -8.32 23.94
CA GLY A 118 2.13 -7.66 25.00
C GLY A 118 2.05 -6.14 24.88
N GLU A 119 2.59 -5.56 23.82
CA GLU A 119 2.47 -4.13 23.50
C GLU A 119 1.49 -3.93 22.34
N GLU A 120 0.63 -2.93 22.46
CA GLU A 120 -0.23 -2.47 21.37
C GLU A 120 0.62 -1.70 20.35
N ILE A 121 0.57 -2.15 19.11
CA ILE A 121 1.29 -1.56 17.99
C ILE A 121 0.36 -1.29 16.82
N ALA A 122 0.79 -0.46 15.89
CA ALA A 122 0.17 -0.29 14.58
C ALA A 122 1.18 -0.66 13.50
N ILE A 123 0.77 -1.48 12.54
CA ILE A 123 1.58 -1.78 11.36
C ILE A 123 1.06 -1.01 10.14
N PRO A 124 1.94 -0.39 9.34
CA PRO A 124 1.56 0.21 8.07
C PRO A 124 0.95 -0.81 7.09
N MET A 125 -0.15 -0.41 6.49
CA MET A 125 -0.90 -1.13 5.46
C MET A 125 -1.11 -0.20 4.27
N HIS A 126 -1.10 -0.77 3.07
CA HIS A 126 -1.48 -0.05 1.86
C HIS A 126 -2.54 -0.83 1.09
N VAL A 127 -3.42 -0.08 0.43
CA VAL A 127 -4.44 -0.60 -0.47
C VAL A 127 -4.23 0.05 -1.83
N ILE A 128 -4.26 -0.76 -2.88
CA ILE A 128 -4.19 -0.30 -4.27
C ILE A 128 -5.44 -0.81 -4.97
N LYS A 129 -6.26 0.10 -5.49
CA LYS A 129 -7.38 -0.24 -6.37
C LYS A 129 -6.89 -0.16 -7.82
N LEU A 130 -6.91 -1.28 -8.53
CA LEU A 130 -6.52 -1.38 -9.92
C LEU A 130 -7.73 -1.14 -10.82
N ASN A 131 -7.63 -0.11 -11.67
CA ASN A 131 -8.65 0.28 -12.64
C ASN A 131 -8.21 -0.16 -14.05
N LEU A 132 -8.19 -1.47 -14.30
CA LEU A 132 -7.77 -2.00 -15.60
C LEU A 132 -8.90 -1.89 -16.64
N PRO A 133 -8.67 -1.32 -17.84
CA PRO A 133 -9.70 -1.13 -18.88
C PRO A 133 -10.37 -2.42 -19.41
N ARG A 134 -9.86 -3.58 -19.02
CA ARG A 134 -10.34 -4.90 -19.45
C ARG A 134 -11.07 -5.67 -18.35
N MET A 135 -11.18 -5.11 -17.15
CA MET A 135 -11.93 -5.72 -16.05
C MET A 135 -13.27 -5.00 -15.89
N ASP A 136 -14.34 -5.78 -15.78
CA ASP A 136 -15.68 -5.24 -15.53
C ASP A 136 -15.81 -4.69 -14.10
N GLU A 137 -14.95 -5.14 -13.18
CA GLU A 137 -14.94 -4.76 -11.77
C GLU A 137 -13.51 -4.49 -11.27
N PRO A 138 -13.32 -3.55 -10.34
CA PRO A 138 -12.00 -3.21 -9.82
C PRO A 138 -11.44 -4.32 -8.92
N SER A 139 -10.15 -4.61 -9.06
CA SER A 139 -9.42 -5.46 -8.10
C SER A 139 -8.66 -4.59 -7.11
N PHE A 140 -8.51 -5.10 -5.89
CA PHE A 140 -7.77 -4.44 -4.83
C PHE A 140 -6.55 -5.29 -4.47
N SER A 141 -5.40 -4.65 -4.27
CA SER A 141 -4.22 -5.28 -3.69
C SER A 141 -3.99 -4.70 -2.30
N VAL A 142 -3.90 -5.58 -1.31
CA VAL A 142 -3.66 -5.22 0.09
C VAL A 142 -2.28 -5.71 0.50
N GLY A 143 -1.42 -4.78 0.87
CA GLY A 143 -0.06 -5.09 1.27
C GLY A 143 0.33 -4.49 2.61
N PHE A 144 1.29 -5.12 3.27
CA PHE A 144 1.91 -4.65 4.50
C PHE A 144 3.39 -4.40 4.20
N PHE A 145 3.94 -3.23 4.54
CA PHE A 145 5.36 -2.90 4.28
C PHE A 145 5.78 -2.94 2.79
N LYS A 146 6.94 -2.34 2.45
CA LYS A 146 7.43 -2.31 1.06
C LYS A 146 7.87 -3.66 0.48
N HIS A 147 8.01 -4.71 1.30
CA HIS A 147 8.61 -5.98 0.89
C HIS A 147 7.90 -7.22 1.44
N SER A 148 6.68 -7.09 1.99
CA SER A 148 5.96 -8.25 2.49
C SER A 148 4.92 -8.77 1.49
N ARG A 149 4.36 -9.94 1.81
CA ARG A 149 3.35 -10.60 1.00
C ARG A 149 2.11 -9.71 0.96
N TYR A 150 1.58 -9.50 -0.24
CA TYR A 150 0.27 -8.89 -0.44
C TYR A 150 -0.77 -9.99 -0.65
N PHE A 151 -2.04 -9.65 -0.49
CA PHE A 151 -3.15 -10.45 -0.99
C PHE A 151 -4.01 -9.60 -1.91
N GLU A 152 -4.56 -10.25 -2.92
CA GLU A 152 -5.50 -9.62 -3.85
C GLU A 152 -6.91 -9.89 -3.37
N VAL A 153 -7.73 -8.84 -3.40
CA VAL A 153 -9.15 -8.86 -3.12
C VAL A 153 -9.82 -8.49 -4.43
N GLU A 154 -10.39 -9.50 -5.08
CA GLU A 154 -11.23 -9.30 -6.24
C GLU A 154 -12.67 -9.60 -5.84
N ARG A 155 -13.61 -8.98 -6.54
CA ARG A 155 -15.01 -9.32 -6.36
C ARG A 155 -15.24 -10.71 -6.96
N GLY A 156 -15.78 -11.61 -6.14
CA GLY A 156 -15.97 -13.01 -6.49
C GLY A 156 -16.65 -13.80 -5.38
N ASP A 157 -16.89 -15.08 -5.65
CA ASP A 157 -17.75 -15.96 -4.83
C ASP A 157 -16.95 -16.95 -3.97
N GLU A 158 -15.64 -16.71 -3.83
CA GLU A 158 -14.78 -17.52 -2.98
C GLU A 158 -15.01 -17.19 -1.50
N GLU A 159 -15.05 -18.22 -0.66
CA GLU A 159 -15.10 -18.05 0.79
C GLU A 159 -13.82 -17.34 1.24
N ILE A 160 -13.98 -16.12 1.76
CA ILE A 160 -12.87 -15.32 2.26
C ILE A 160 -12.41 -15.95 3.58
N ASP A 161 -11.11 -16.22 3.69
CA ASP A 161 -10.53 -16.66 4.96
C ASP A 161 -10.83 -15.61 6.04
N ASP A 162 -11.38 -16.07 7.16
CA ASP A 162 -11.77 -15.25 8.32
C ASP A 162 -10.65 -14.25 8.71
N LEU A 163 -9.39 -14.64 8.53
CA LEU A 163 -8.23 -13.79 8.81
C LEU A 163 -8.19 -12.53 7.94
N TYR A 164 -8.49 -12.63 6.65
CA TYR A 164 -8.44 -11.47 5.74
C TYR A 164 -9.58 -10.50 6.04
N ALA A 165 -10.78 -11.03 6.32
CA ALA A 165 -11.90 -10.22 6.75
C ALA A 165 -11.63 -9.48 8.08
N GLU A 166 -11.00 -10.16 9.05
CA GLU A 166 -10.58 -9.57 10.33
C GLU A 166 -9.57 -8.43 10.13
N ILE A 167 -8.56 -8.65 9.28
CA ILE A 167 -7.56 -7.62 8.98
C ILE A 167 -8.21 -6.35 8.39
N ILE A 168 -9.08 -6.53 7.41
CA ILE A 168 -9.79 -5.42 6.78
C ILE A 168 -10.67 -4.67 7.78
N GLY A 169 -11.48 -5.40 8.56
CA GLY A 169 -12.40 -4.80 9.53
C GLY A 169 -11.66 -4.02 10.63
N GLU A 170 -10.55 -4.56 11.13
CA GLU A 170 -9.74 -3.89 12.14
C GLU A 170 -9.03 -2.65 11.61
N ALA A 171 -8.56 -2.67 10.35
CA ALA A 171 -8.02 -1.47 9.69
C ALA A 171 -9.09 -0.37 9.56
N ALA A 172 -10.31 -0.73 9.12
CA ALA A 172 -11.44 0.21 9.01
C ALA A 172 -11.79 0.85 10.35
N ARG A 173 -11.91 0.03 11.41
CA ARG A 173 -12.19 0.48 12.77
C ARG A 173 -11.11 1.44 13.27
N PHE A 174 -9.85 1.13 13.00
CA PHE A 174 -8.73 1.93 13.48
C PHE A 174 -8.62 3.30 12.81
N LEU A 175 -8.97 3.40 11.51
CA LEU A 175 -8.99 4.68 10.79
C LEU A 175 -9.87 5.72 11.48
N SER A 176 -11.04 5.32 11.97
CA SER A 176 -11.94 6.20 12.74
C SER A 176 -11.26 6.76 13.98
N ILE A 177 -10.49 5.93 14.70
CA ILE A 177 -9.74 6.33 15.90
C ILE A 177 -8.60 7.30 15.53
N LEU A 178 -7.89 7.03 14.42
CA LEU A 178 -6.79 7.89 13.96
C LEU A 178 -7.28 9.28 13.56
N ARG A 179 -8.46 9.36 12.93
CA ARG A 179 -9.11 10.63 12.57
C ARG A 179 -9.40 11.51 13.78
N GLU A 180 -9.76 10.90 14.91
CA GLU A 180 -10.03 11.62 16.16
C GLU A 180 -8.75 12.00 16.93
N ALA A 181 -7.66 11.25 16.74
CA ALA A 181 -6.41 11.41 17.48
C ALA A 181 -5.34 12.29 16.79
N ASP A 182 -5.67 12.94 15.67
CA ASP A 182 -4.81 13.86 14.90
C ASP A 182 -3.38 13.31 14.65
N GLY A 183 -3.27 12.00 14.38
CA GLY A 183 -2.01 11.34 14.02
C GLY A 183 -1.00 11.10 15.16
N GLU A 184 -1.19 11.67 16.36
CA GLU A 184 -0.29 11.44 17.51
C GLU A 184 -0.23 9.95 17.91
N LEU A 185 -1.33 9.23 17.70
CA LEU A 185 -1.44 7.81 17.99
C LEU A 185 -0.45 6.98 17.14
N ILE A 186 -0.22 7.36 15.89
CA ILE A 186 0.70 6.68 14.97
C ILE A 186 2.14 6.84 15.42
N GLU A 187 2.53 8.03 15.86
CA GLU A 187 3.89 8.26 16.38
C GLU A 187 4.21 7.42 17.61
N ARG A 188 3.19 7.03 18.38
CA ARG A 188 3.34 6.16 19.55
C ARG A 188 3.27 4.68 19.18
N LEU A 189 2.29 4.31 18.36
CA LEU A 189 1.94 2.91 18.13
C LEU A 189 2.76 2.26 17.03
N VAL A 190 3.28 3.00 16.04
CA VAL A 190 4.11 2.40 14.98
C VAL A 190 5.52 2.11 15.52
N PRO A 191 5.92 0.84 15.62
CA PRO A 191 7.27 0.43 16.03
C PRO A 191 8.36 1.05 15.16
N TYR A 192 9.54 1.28 15.74
CA TYR A 192 10.64 1.95 15.03
C TYR A 192 11.14 1.16 13.81
N ASP A 193 11.06 -0.17 13.85
CA ASP A 193 11.39 -1.08 12.75
C ASP A 193 10.41 -1.02 11.57
N TYR A 194 9.25 -0.37 11.76
CA TYR A 194 8.20 -0.17 10.75
C TYR A 194 8.09 1.28 10.28
N ARG A 195 8.85 2.21 10.88
CA ARG A 195 8.88 3.61 10.46
C ARG A 195 9.76 3.74 9.22
N GLU A 196 9.11 3.77 8.07
CA GLU A 196 9.76 4.09 6.81
C GLU A 196 9.77 5.61 6.58
N GLY A 197 10.88 6.12 6.08
CA GLY A 197 11.00 7.54 5.77
C GLY A 197 12.45 7.96 5.64
N LYS A 198 12.69 9.02 4.86
CA LYS A 198 14.00 9.67 4.87
C LYS A 198 14.15 10.36 6.21
N ILE A 199 14.92 9.79 7.13
CA ILE A 199 15.39 10.59 8.27
C ILE A 199 16.19 11.72 7.65
N LYS A 200 15.67 12.96 7.74
CA LYS A 200 16.37 14.11 7.20
C LYS A 200 17.76 14.12 7.83
N ARG A 201 18.83 14.11 7.02
CA ARG A 201 20.24 14.02 7.46
C ARG A 201 20.53 14.84 8.73
N LYS A 202 19.96 16.05 8.80
CA LYS A 202 19.95 16.96 9.96
C LYS A 202 19.45 16.40 11.32
N ARG A 203 18.79 15.25 11.35
CA ARG A 203 18.21 14.59 12.54
C ARG A 203 19.06 13.40 13.01
N VAL A 204 19.95 12.86 12.17
CA VAL A 204 20.83 11.72 12.48
C VAL A 204 22.27 12.17 12.64
N GLU A 205 22.71 13.07 11.76
CA GLU A 205 24.05 13.64 11.77
C GLU A 205 23.99 15.09 12.29
N LYS A 206 24.93 15.44 13.17
CA LYS A 206 25.31 16.85 13.32
C LYS A 206 25.74 17.32 11.93
N SER A 207 25.20 18.45 11.47
CA SER A 207 25.58 19.05 10.19
C SER A 207 27.11 19.09 10.06
N GLU A 208 27.66 18.27 9.17
CA GLU A 208 29.09 18.26 8.86
C GLU A 208 29.48 19.51 8.07
N LEU A 209 28.52 20.06 7.31
CA LEU A 209 28.69 21.30 6.56
C LEU A 209 28.64 22.49 7.50
N SER A 210 29.71 23.28 7.48
CA SER A 210 29.69 24.61 8.07
C SER A 210 28.71 25.52 7.32
N PRO A 211 28.17 26.57 7.97
CA PRO A 211 27.33 27.55 7.29
C PRO A 211 27.98 28.17 6.03
N ALA A 212 29.30 28.30 6.03
CA ALA A 212 30.05 28.84 4.90
C ALA A 212 30.07 27.89 3.70
N GLU A 213 30.24 26.59 3.92
CA GLU A 213 30.22 25.58 2.85
C GLU A 213 28.81 25.40 2.28
N ALA A 214 27.79 25.40 3.14
CA ALA A 214 26.39 25.33 2.70
C ALA A 214 26.03 26.53 1.81
N GLU A 215 26.46 27.73 2.17
CA GLU A 215 26.23 28.94 1.37
C GLU A 215 26.98 28.91 0.04
N LYS A 216 28.22 28.39 0.04
CA LYS A 216 28.99 28.20 -1.19
C LYS A 216 28.27 27.24 -2.15
N ILE A 217 27.89 26.05 -1.67
CA ILE A 217 27.17 25.05 -2.49
C ILE A 217 25.87 25.63 -3.04
N ARG A 218 25.13 26.39 -2.22
CA ARG A 218 23.89 27.03 -2.65
C ARG A 218 24.11 28.05 -3.75
N LYS A 219 25.18 28.84 -3.65
CA LYS A 219 25.58 29.81 -4.68
C LYS A 219 25.98 29.10 -5.97
N ASP A 220 26.80 28.06 -5.89
CA ASP A 220 27.23 27.26 -7.05
C ASP A 220 26.02 26.64 -7.77
N TYR A 221 25.06 26.09 -7.00
CA TYR A 221 23.80 25.57 -7.55
C TYR A 221 22.96 26.65 -8.24
N GLN A 222 22.82 27.83 -7.64
CA GLN A 222 22.07 28.93 -8.24
C GLN A 222 22.73 29.47 -9.51
N GLU A 223 24.06 29.50 -9.56
CA GLU A 223 24.81 29.88 -10.76
C GLU A 223 24.68 28.82 -11.86
N HIS A 224 24.68 27.54 -11.51
CA HIS A 224 24.42 26.46 -12.45
C HIS A 224 22.98 26.46 -12.97
N ALA A 225 21.99 26.63 -12.09
CA ALA A 225 20.58 26.72 -12.46
C ALA A 225 20.30 27.87 -13.44
N LYS A 226 21.06 28.98 -13.34
CA LYS A 226 20.97 30.11 -14.29
C LYS A 226 21.51 29.79 -15.68
N LYS A 227 22.41 28.81 -15.82
CA LYS A 227 22.98 28.41 -17.11
C LYS A 227 22.03 27.54 -17.95
N ASN A 228 21.05 26.87 -17.32
CA ASN A 228 20.24 25.82 -17.97
C ASN A 228 18.76 26.17 -18.19
N MET A 229 18.36 27.45 -18.13
CA MET A 229 16.94 27.88 -18.22
C MET A 229 16.34 27.98 -19.63
N GLY A 230 16.96 27.44 -20.68
CA GLY A 230 16.47 27.58 -22.06
C GLY A 230 15.54 26.47 -22.55
N GLU A 231 15.80 25.22 -22.16
CA GLU A 231 15.17 24.03 -22.71
C GLU A 231 15.05 22.96 -21.62
N GLU A 232 13.86 22.39 -21.45
CA GLU A 232 13.60 21.24 -20.55
C GLU A 232 14.41 20.03 -21.03
N GLY A 233 15.05 19.32 -20.09
CA GLY A 233 15.92 18.17 -20.37
C GLY A 233 17.42 18.44 -20.12
N CYS A 234 18.21 17.38 -20.24
CA CYS A 234 19.67 17.38 -20.18
C CYS A 234 20.27 16.95 -21.53
N SER A 235 21.51 17.37 -21.81
CA SER A 235 22.28 16.88 -22.95
C SER A 235 23.07 15.62 -22.59
N LEU A 236 23.71 14.99 -23.59
CA LEU A 236 24.65 13.89 -23.34
C LEU A 236 25.79 14.34 -22.43
N ASN A 237 26.34 15.54 -22.67
CA ASN A 237 27.42 16.09 -21.84
C ASN A 237 26.95 16.33 -20.40
N ASP A 238 25.75 16.88 -20.18
CA ASP A 238 25.17 17.04 -18.85
C ASP A 238 25.06 15.69 -18.11
N TYR A 239 24.66 14.63 -18.84
CA TYR A 239 24.58 13.27 -18.30
C TYR A 239 25.96 12.69 -17.97
N LEU A 240 26.93 12.79 -18.88
CA LEU A 240 28.30 12.30 -18.69
C LEU A 240 29.00 13.00 -17.51
N ASP A 241 28.82 14.31 -17.38
CA ASP A 241 29.35 15.09 -16.27
C ASP A 241 28.70 14.71 -14.93
N THR A 242 27.40 14.43 -14.93
CA THR A 242 26.72 13.92 -13.74
C THR A 242 27.24 12.53 -13.36
N ALA A 243 27.41 11.65 -14.35
CA ALA A 243 27.95 10.31 -14.14
C ALA A 243 29.40 10.34 -13.62
N SER A 244 30.23 11.25 -14.12
CA SER A 244 31.64 11.39 -13.69
C SER A 244 31.75 11.79 -12.22
N ILE A 245 30.86 12.65 -11.72
CA ILE A 245 30.76 12.99 -10.29
C ILE A 245 30.42 11.76 -9.46
N CYS A 246 29.46 10.94 -9.92
CA CYS A 246 29.08 9.70 -9.25
C CYS A 246 30.24 8.70 -9.20
N TYR A 247 30.96 8.53 -10.32
CA TYR A 247 32.14 7.65 -10.38
C TYR A 247 33.28 8.15 -9.50
N GLY A 248 33.57 9.45 -9.51
CA GLY A 248 34.59 10.04 -8.65
C GLY A 248 34.28 9.87 -7.16
N SER A 249 33.00 9.95 -6.79
CA SER A 249 32.56 9.73 -5.41
C SER A 249 32.65 8.26 -4.99
N ALA A 250 32.43 7.32 -5.92
CA ALA A 250 32.45 5.89 -5.63
C ALA A 250 33.86 5.27 -5.72
N PHE A 251 34.76 5.85 -6.53
CA PHE A 251 36.04 5.25 -6.91
C PHE A 251 37.19 6.28 -6.93
N GLU A 252 37.33 7.10 -5.87
CA GLU A 252 38.25 8.26 -5.79
C GLU A 252 39.66 8.04 -6.39
N GLU A 253 40.29 6.88 -6.19
CA GLU A 253 41.65 6.60 -6.70
C GLU A 253 41.71 6.31 -8.22
N ALA A 254 40.60 5.90 -8.84
CA ALA A 254 40.56 5.42 -10.23
C ALA A 254 40.12 6.48 -11.25
N THR A 255 39.80 7.70 -10.80
CA THR A 255 39.09 8.72 -11.60
C THR A 255 39.81 10.05 -11.76
N SER A 256 40.95 10.29 -11.09
CA SER A 256 41.55 11.63 -10.98
C SER A 256 42.04 12.24 -12.30
N ASP A 257 42.38 11.41 -13.29
CA ASP A 257 43.01 11.85 -14.55
C ASP A 257 42.18 11.53 -15.80
N LYS A 258 40.90 11.14 -15.64
CA LYS A 258 40.02 10.73 -16.75
C LYS A 258 38.94 11.78 -17.01
N SER A 259 38.63 12.02 -18.29
CA SER A 259 37.47 12.81 -18.70
C SER A 259 36.14 12.11 -18.38
N SER A 260 35.04 12.87 -18.40
CA SER A 260 33.69 12.33 -18.16
C SER A 260 33.35 11.16 -19.11
N LEU A 261 33.75 11.26 -20.38
CA LEU A 261 33.57 10.20 -21.37
C LEU A 261 34.39 8.96 -21.04
N GLU A 262 35.68 9.10 -20.76
CA GLU A 262 36.57 7.98 -20.42
C GLU A 262 36.13 7.26 -19.14
N LEU A 263 35.59 8.02 -18.18
CA LEU A 263 34.99 7.45 -16.98
C LEU A 263 33.75 6.64 -17.30
N TYR A 264 32.86 7.19 -18.13
CA TYR A 264 31.67 6.49 -18.56
C TYR A 264 32.01 5.21 -19.33
N GLU A 265 32.87 5.26 -20.34
CA GLU A 265 33.31 4.07 -21.08
C GLU A 265 33.94 3.00 -20.17
N HIS A 266 34.70 3.43 -19.15
CA HIS A 266 35.34 2.51 -18.22
C HIS A 266 34.35 1.80 -17.28
N PHE A 267 33.33 2.50 -16.79
CA PHE A 267 32.41 1.98 -15.76
C PHE A 267 31.07 1.49 -16.31
N ALA A 268 30.65 1.94 -17.49
CA ALA A 268 29.38 1.55 -18.12
C ALA A 268 29.48 0.23 -18.91
N ASP A 269 30.63 -0.46 -18.85
CA ASP A 269 30.81 -1.81 -19.43
C ASP A 269 30.38 -1.89 -20.91
N PHE A 270 30.67 -0.82 -21.66
CA PHE A 270 30.36 -0.64 -23.09
C PHE A 270 28.86 -0.73 -23.47
N ARG A 271 27.96 -0.76 -22.49
CA ARG A 271 26.51 -0.78 -22.72
C ARG A 271 25.98 0.64 -22.74
N HIS A 272 26.07 1.26 -23.91
CA HIS A 272 25.57 2.63 -24.11
C HIS A 272 24.41 2.71 -25.09
N GLU A 273 23.95 1.62 -25.72
CA GLU A 273 22.71 1.59 -26.53
C GLU A 273 22.60 2.76 -27.54
N GLY A 274 23.70 3.05 -28.24
CA GLY A 274 23.76 4.18 -29.19
C GLY A 274 23.84 5.58 -28.58
N MET A 275 23.83 5.74 -27.26
CA MET A 275 23.92 7.03 -26.55
C MET A 275 25.16 7.83 -26.92
N LEU A 276 26.32 7.15 -27.02
CA LEU A 276 27.59 7.79 -27.37
C LEU A 276 27.72 8.08 -28.87
N ASP A 277 26.76 7.61 -29.68
CA ASP A 277 26.73 7.81 -31.13
C ASP A 277 25.88 9.02 -31.55
N LEU A 278 25.37 9.80 -30.59
CA LEU A 278 24.64 11.04 -30.85
C LEU A 278 25.52 12.06 -31.58
N GLU A 279 24.96 12.76 -32.57
CA GLU A 279 25.70 13.70 -33.42
C GLU A 279 26.08 14.97 -32.66
N ASP A 280 25.15 15.51 -31.86
CA ASP A 280 25.37 16.69 -31.02
C ASP A 280 25.22 16.35 -29.53
N ALA A 281 26.36 16.15 -28.86
CA ALA A 281 26.43 15.85 -27.44
C ALA A 281 25.89 16.96 -26.52
N ASP A 282 25.75 18.20 -27.04
CA ASP A 282 25.17 19.33 -26.32
C ASP A 282 23.67 19.51 -26.63
N SER A 283 23.12 18.75 -27.58
CA SER A 283 21.70 18.83 -27.94
C SER A 283 20.82 18.08 -26.95
N LYS A 284 20.11 18.85 -26.11
CA LYS A 284 19.11 18.32 -25.17
C LYS A 284 17.97 17.58 -25.89
N SER A 285 17.53 18.11 -27.01
CA SER A 285 16.45 17.52 -27.81
C SER A 285 16.85 16.20 -28.47
N GLU A 286 18.12 16.02 -28.81
CA GLU A 286 18.65 14.78 -29.37
C GLU A 286 18.82 13.73 -28.28
N PHE A 287 19.39 14.12 -27.14
CA PHE A 287 19.50 13.24 -25.98
C PHE A 287 18.13 12.78 -25.46
N ALA A 288 17.14 13.68 -25.39
CA ALA A 288 15.77 13.34 -25.01
C ALA A 288 15.14 12.33 -25.98
N ARG A 289 15.31 12.52 -27.29
CA ARG A 289 14.81 11.57 -28.30
C ARG A 289 15.47 10.20 -28.20
N TRP A 290 16.77 10.14 -27.90
CA TRP A 290 17.45 8.88 -27.62
C TRP A 290 16.89 8.21 -26.36
N TYR A 291 16.75 8.96 -25.27
CA TYR A 291 16.23 8.44 -24.00
C TYR A 291 14.79 7.93 -24.09
N GLU A 292 13.95 8.59 -24.90
CA GLU A 292 12.55 8.20 -25.14
C GLU A 292 12.40 7.15 -26.25
N SER A 293 13.48 6.78 -26.94
CA SER A 293 13.41 5.80 -28.03
C SER A 293 13.07 4.42 -27.45
N PRO A 294 11.96 3.79 -27.89
CA PRO A 294 11.70 2.41 -27.52
C PRO A 294 12.66 1.50 -28.28
N GLU A 295 13.64 0.93 -27.58
CA GLU A 295 14.30 -0.32 -28.04
C GLU A 295 13.33 -1.52 -27.94
#